data_AF-A0A4R5DMR0-F1
#
_entry.id   AF-A0A4R5DMR0-F1
#
_cell.length_a   1.000
_cell.length_b   1.000
_cell.length_c   1.000
_cell.angle_alpha   90.00
_cell.angle_beta   90.00
_cell.angle_gamma   90.00
#
_symmetry.space_group_name_H-M   'P 1'
#
loop_
_entity.id
_entity.type
_entity.pdbx_description
1 polymer ?
#
loop_
_entity_poly.entity_id
_entity_poly.type
_entity_poly.pdbx_seq_one_letter_code
_entity_poly.pdbx_strand_id
1 'polypeptide(L)'
;MKDINKEKLNKALTGLNTYEPGECIWLQINDGLNELPLQDAIRKLSDYEPDDLIWTLIEKESVAGKKKQAVIWYAAATVLLASFFGLWLLLPAQSPDIAFSQQEIDSRLQTTGNLATDEQFNTLKTYCETETLVCNRRDFRQLTHDYEALRFAARELQQAIGNYNTEPDLMRQLSVLEQEKADILNKMAKMI
;
A
#
# COMPACT_ATOMS: atom_id res chain seq x y z
N MET A 1 22.80 -34.08 -9.39
CA MET A 1 23.28 -32.69 -9.24
C MET A 1 23.42 -32.41 -7.75
N LYS A 2 24.59 -31.93 -7.31
CA LYS A 2 24.87 -31.62 -5.89
C LYS A 2 24.33 -30.22 -5.62
N ASP A 3 23.40 -30.06 -4.67
CA ASP A 3 22.77 -28.78 -4.35
C ASP A 3 23.74 -27.84 -3.62
N ILE A 4 24.42 -26.99 -4.38
CA ILE A 4 25.38 -25.98 -3.88
C ILE A 4 24.70 -24.96 -2.94
N ASN A 5 23.37 -24.79 -3.06
CA ASN A 5 22.61 -23.83 -2.26
C ASN A 5 22.29 -24.32 -0.85
N LYS A 6 22.22 -25.63 -0.62
CA LYS A 6 21.88 -26.21 0.69
C LYS A 6 22.95 -25.91 1.74
N GLU A 7 24.22 -25.97 1.36
CA GLU A 7 25.33 -25.67 2.27
C GLU A 7 25.41 -24.18 2.61
N LYS A 8 25.12 -23.30 1.64
CA LYS A 8 25.05 -21.84 1.87
C LYS A 8 23.92 -21.48 2.83
N LEU A 9 22.75 -22.08 2.65
CA LEU A 9 21.60 -21.86 3.53
C LEU A 9 21.89 -22.34 4.96
N ASN A 10 22.43 -23.54 5.13
CA ASN A 10 22.79 -24.06 6.45
C ASN A 10 23.87 -23.20 7.14
N LYS A 11 24.84 -22.70 6.38
CA LYS A 11 25.86 -21.77 6.90
C LYS A 11 25.28 -20.41 7.30
N ALA A 12 24.26 -19.92 6.58
CA ALA A 12 23.56 -18.70 6.94
C ALA A 12 22.68 -18.88 8.18
N LEU A 13 21.93 -19.99 8.27
CA LEU A 13 21.07 -20.32 9.40
C LEU A 13 21.86 -20.49 10.70
N THR A 14 23.05 -21.08 10.64
CA THR A 14 23.94 -21.23 11.80
C THR A 14 24.63 -19.93 12.23
N GLY A 15 24.61 -18.89 11.38
CA GLY A 15 25.15 -17.56 11.69
C GLY A 15 24.10 -16.55 12.15
N LEU A 16 22.82 -16.94 12.24
CA LEU A 16 21.78 -16.09 12.78
C LEU A 16 21.96 -16.01 14.31
N ASN A 17 22.29 -14.83 14.80
CA ASN A 17 22.23 -14.57 16.23
C ASN A 17 20.79 -14.70 16.69
N THR A 18 20.52 -15.66 17.58
CA THR A 18 19.26 -15.74 18.30
C THR A 18 19.25 -14.61 19.32
N TYR A 19 18.76 -13.44 18.91
CA TYR A 19 18.55 -12.33 19.84
C TYR A 19 17.12 -12.41 20.35
N GLU A 20 16.99 -13.00 21.53
CA GLU A 20 15.76 -12.88 22.31
C GLU A 20 15.95 -11.70 23.27
N PRO A 21 15.07 -10.68 23.24
CA PRO A 21 15.15 -9.59 24.19
C PRO A 21 15.07 -10.15 25.61
N GLY A 22 15.93 -9.67 26.51
CA GLY A 22 15.88 -10.10 27.90
C GLY A 22 14.50 -9.79 28.52
N GLU A 23 14.05 -10.65 29.45
CA GLU A 23 12.74 -10.59 30.09
C GLU A 23 12.37 -9.20 30.65
N CYS A 24 13.36 -8.44 31.11
CA CYS A 24 13.18 -7.08 31.59
C CYS A 24 12.65 -6.09 30.53
N ILE A 25 12.97 -6.30 29.25
CA ILE A 25 12.48 -5.46 28.14
C ILE A 25 10.99 -5.71 27.93
N TRP A 26 10.55 -6.96 27.98
CA TRP A 26 9.12 -7.31 27.86
C TRP A 26 8.30 -6.76 29.02
N LEU A 27 8.83 -6.85 30.24
CA LEU A 27 8.19 -6.26 31.43
C LEU A 27 8.05 -4.73 31.30
N GLN A 28 9.08 -4.03 30.82
CA GLN A 28 9.00 -2.58 30.61
C GLN A 28 7.98 -2.18 29.54
N ILE A 29 7.89 -2.95 28.44
CA ILE A 29 6.90 -2.70 27.38
C ILE A 29 5.49 -2.90 27.94
N ASN A 30 5.27 -3.98 28.69
CA ASN A 30 3.98 -4.28 29.30
C ASN A 30 3.58 -3.21 30.34
N ASP A 31 4.52 -2.73 31.15
CA ASP A 31 4.28 -1.66 32.12
C ASP A 31 4.00 -0.30 31.45
N GLY A 32 4.65 -0.01 30.31
CA GLY A 32 4.43 1.20 29.53
C GLY A 32 3.10 1.22 28.76
N LEU A 33 2.59 0.03 28.41
CA LEU A 33 1.28 -0.18 27.78
C LEU A 33 0.12 -0.21 28.78
N ASN A 34 0.37 0.05 30.06
CA ASN A 34 -0.70 0.14 31.06
C ASN A 34 -1.78 1.12 30.59
N GLU A 35 -3.03 0.66 30.62
CA GLU A 35 -4.20 1.39 30.12
C GLU A 35 -4.65 2.52 31.07
N LEU A 36 -4.11 2.53 32.29
CA LEU A 36 -4.44 3.45 33.37
C LEU A 36 -4.14 4.94 33.06
N PRO A 37 -2.96 5.33 32.52
CA PRO A 37 -2.68 6.72 32.15
C PRO A 37 -3.59 7.20 31.02
N LEU A 38 -3.97 6.31 30.10
CA LEU A 38 -4.89 6.62 29.01
C LEU A 38 -6.30 6.86 29.55
N GLN A 39 -6.79 6.00 30.43
CA GLN A 39 -8.10 6.18 31.06
C GLN A 39 -8.16 7.44 31.94
N ASP A 40 -7.07 7.76 32.65
CA ASP A 40 -6.97 9.00 33.43
C ASP A 40 -6.94 10.24 32.53
N ALA A 41 -6.24 10.19 31.40
CA ALA A 41 -6.23 11.27 30.41
C ALA A 41 -7.61 11.49 29.79
N ILE A 42 -8.33 10.42 29.43
CA ILE A 42 -9.70 10.50 28.89
C ILE A 42 -10.65 11.12 29.91
N ARG A 43 -10.54 10.77 31.19
CA ARG A 43 -11.36 11.39 32.26
C ARG A 43 -11.02 12.85 32.52
N LYS A 44 -9.80 13.28 32.17
CA LYS A 44 -9.34 14.67 32.32
C LYS A 44 -9.65 15.54 31.10
N LEU A 45 -10.13 14.97 30.00
CA LEU A 45 -10.66 15.77 28.91
C LEU A 45 -11.90 16.52 29.41
N SER A 46 -11.85 17.84 29.31
CA SER A 46 -13.01 18.68 29.53
C SER A 46 -13.99 18.51 28.36
N ASP A 47 -15.25 18.25 28.67
CA ASP A 47 -16.37 18.37 27.74
C ASP A 47 -16.63 19.85 27.44
N TYR A 48 -15.70 20.50 26.75
CA TYR A 48 -15.87 21.88 26.33
C TYR A 48 -16.54 21.90 24.95
N GLU A 49 -17.86 21.98 24.96
CA GLU A 49 -18.62 22.33 23.77
C GLU A 49 -18.60 23.87 23.63
N PRO A 50 -18.04 24.41 22.54
CA PRO A 50 -17.99 25.86 22.34
C PRO A 50 -19.42 26.41 22.22
N ASP A 51 -19.67 27.55 22.88
CA ASP A 51 -20.95 28.25 22.80
C ASP A 51 -21.33 28.55 21.34
N ASP A 52 -22.58 28.23 20.97
CA ASP A 52 -23.16 28.47 19.64
C ASP A 52 -22.96 29.92 19.18
N LEU A 53 -22.93 30.87 20.13
CA LEU A 53 -22.68 32.28 19.84
C LEU A 53 -21.30 32.52 19.20
N ILE A 54 -20.28 31.72 19.55
CA ILE A 54 -18.93 31.85 18.96
C ILE A 54 -18.96 31.49 17.48
N TRP A 55 -19.69 30.44 17.10
CA TRP A 55 -19.84 30.04 15.71
C TRP A 55 -20.52 31.13 14.88
N THR A 56 -21.58 31.74 15.42
CA THR A 56 -22.28 32.83 14.73
C THR A 56 -21.43 34.08 14.55
N LEU A 57 -20.52 34.38 15.50
CA LEU A 57 -19.59 35.50 15.41
C LEU A 57 -18.54 35.30 14.30
N ILE A 58 -17.98 34.09 14.20
CA ILE A 58 -17.02 33.72 13.15
C ILE A 58 -17.66 33.84 11.77
N GLU A 59 -18.89 33.33 11.62
CA GLU A 59 -19.61 33.37 10.34
C GLU A 59 -19.91 34.81 9.92
N LYS A 60 -20.32 35.67 10.87
CA LYS A 60 -20.67 37.07 10.61
C LYS A 60 -19.45 37.94 10.26
N GLU A 61 -18.31 37.72 10.90
CA GLU A 61 -17.08 38.47 10.64
C GLU A 61 -16.52 38.18 9.24
N SER A 62 -16.71 36.96 8.73
CA SER A 62 -16.26 36.54 7.40
C SER A 62 -16.94 37.28 6.22
N VAL A 63 -18.13 37.85 6.44
CA VAL A 63 -18.95 38.50 5.39
C VAL A 63 -18.88 40.02 5.45
N ALA A 64 -18.72 40.62 6.65
CA ALA A 64 -18.83 42.06 6.84
C ALA A 64 -17.61 42.88 6.34
N GLY A 65 -16.41 42.29 6.33
CA GLY A 65 -15.18 42.98 5.90
C GLY A 65 -15.03 43.19 4.38
N LYS A 66 -15.78 42.44 3.56
CA LYS A 66 -15.50 42.36 2.11
C LYS A 66 -16.06 43.50 1.27
N LYS A 67 -17.03 44.28 1.77
CA LYS A 67 -17.73 45.28 0.94
C LYS A 67 -16.99 46.61 0.76
N LYS A 68 -16.22 47.08 1.75
CA LYS A 68 -15.46 48.34 1.63
C LYS A 68 -14.03 48.16 1.09
N GLN A 69 -13.46 46.97 1.26
CA GLN A 69 -12.09 46.66 0.83
C GLN A 69 -12.02 46.25 -0.66
N ALA A 70 -13.09 45.68 -1.21
CA ALA A 70 -13.14 45.29 -2.63
C ALA A 70 -12.99 46.48 -3.60
N VAL A 71 -13.60 47.64 -3.30
CA VAL A 71 -13.52 48.82 -4.19
C VAL A 71 -12.09 49.39 -4.29
N ILE A 72 -11.33 49.37 -3.20
CA ILE A 72 -9.93 49.83 -3.19
C ILE A 72 -9.01 48.80 -3.89
N TRP A 73 -9.32 47.50 -3.79
CA TRP A 73 -8.55 46.45 -4.46
C TRP A 73 -8.77 46.41 -5.98
N TYR A 74 -9.97 46.71 -6.48
CA TYR A 74 -10.21 46.77 -7.93
C TYR A 74 -9.47 47.93 -8.61
N ALA A 75 -9.31 49.08 -7.94
CA ALA A 75 -8.57 50.22 -8.49
C ALA A 75 -7.05 49.98 -8.56
N ALA A 76 -6.48 49.23 -7.61
CA ALA A 76 -5.06 48.85 -7.64
C ALA A 76 -4.78 47.72 -8.64
N ALA A 77 -5.72 46.79 -8.81
CA ALA A 77 -5.57 45.66 -9.73
C ALA A 77 -5.47 46.08 -11.21
N THR A 78 -6.16 47.16 -11.63
CA THR A 78 -6.08 47.64 -13.02
C THR A 78 -4.72 48.25 -13.35
N VAL A 79 -4.11 48.97 -12.41
CA VAL A 79 -2.76 49.55 -12.58
C VAL A 79 -1.69 48.46 -12.61
N LEU A 80 -1.81 47.43 -11.77
CA LEU A 80 -0.89 46.30 -11.76
C LEU A 80 -1.03 45.43 -13.02
N LEU A 81 -2.24 45.17 -13.51
CA LEU A 81 -2.45 44.41 -14.75
C LEU A 81 -1.91 45.16 -15.98
N ALA A 82 -2.10 46.48 -16.07
CA ALA A 82 -1.56 47.28 -17.16
C ALA A 82 -0.02 47.33 -17.14
N SER A 83 0.58 47.46 -15.94
CA SER A 83 2.04 47.41 -15.78
C SER A 83 2.62 46.02 -16.05
N PHE A 84 1.94 44.95 -15.63
CA PHE A 84 2.40 43.58 -15.83
C PHE A 84 2.33 43.18 -17.30
N PHE A 85 1.26 43.52 -18.02
CA PHE A 85 1.17 43.27 -19.47
C PHE A 85 2.22 44.05 -20.27
N GLY A 86 2.50 45.30 -19.89
CA GLY A 86 3.54 46.11 -20.52
C GLY A 86 4.94 45.52 -20.30
N LEU A 87 5.22 45.00 -19.10
CA LEU A 87 6.51 44.38 -18.79
C LEU A 87 6.66 42.99 -19.43
N TRP A 88 5.56 42.21 -19.50
CA TRP A 88 5.56 40.85 -20.06
C TRP A 88 5.85 40.81 -21.57
N LEU A 89 5.49 41.87 -22.31
CA LEU A 89 5.84 42.02 -23.73
C LEU A 89 7.32 42.31 -23.99
N LEU A 90 8.06 42.77 -22.98
CA LEU A 90 9.47 43.17 -23.09
C LEU A 90 10.46 42.14 -22.52
N LEU A 91 9.98 41.12 -21.80
CA LEU A 91 10.86 40.10 -21.22
C LEU A 91 10.98 38.86 -22.14
N PRO A 92 12.20 38.38 -22.43
CA PRO A 92 12.38 37.10 -23.11
C PRO A 92 11.87 35.97 -22.21
N ALA A 93 11.04 35.10 -22.78
CA ALA A 93 10.40 33.99 -22.07
C ALA A 93 11.45 33.05 -21.46
N GLN A 94 11.66 33.15 -20.15
CA GLN A 94 12.35 32.11 -19.38
C GLN A 94 11.31 31.07 -18.99
N SER A 95 11.45 29.88 -19.54
CA SER A 95 10.64 28.71 -19.20
C SER A 95 10.82 28.42 -17.70
N PRO A 96 9.74 28.39 -16.91
CA PRO A 96 9.85 28.03 -15.50
C PRO A 96 10.29 26.56 -15.40
N ASP A 97 11.41 26.34 -14.71
CA ASP A 97 11.89 25.00 -14.36
C ASP A 97 11.05 24.49 -13.19
N ILE A 98 9.98 23.78 -13.50
CA ILE A 98 9.05 23.25 -12.52
C ILE A 98 9.66 21.95 -11.98
N ALA A 99 10.22 22.00 -10.78
CA ALA A 99 10.70 20.82 -10.08
C ALA A 99 9.50 19.94 -9.64
N PHE A 100 9.13 18.98 -10.50
CA PHE A 100 8.16 17.94 -10.16
C PHE A 100 8.86 16.82 -9.38
N SER A 101 8.52 16.67 -8.10
CA SER A 101 8.79 15.42 -7.38
C SER A 101 7.67 14.43 -7.69
N GLN A 102 7.81 13.67 -8.76
CA GLN A 102 6.96 12.50 -8.99
C GLN A 102 7.47 11.36 -8.11
N GLN A 103 6.64 10.92 -7.17
CA GLN A 103 6.91 9.71 -6.42
C GLN A 103 6.41 8.55 -7.29
N GLU A 104 7.35 7.83 -7.90
CA GLU A 104 7.06 6.65 -8.71
C GLU A 104 6.62 5.54 -7.75
N ILE A 105 5.31 5.33 -7.65
CA ILE A 105 4.76 4.19 -6.93
C ILE A 105 5.05 2.97 -7.80
N ASP A 106 6.00 2.13 -7.37
CA ASP A 106 6.33 0.88 -8.03
C ASP A 106 5.04 0.07 -8.22
N SER A 107 4.65 -0.15 -9.48
CA SER A 107 3.44 -0.88 -9.85
C SER A 107 3.46 -2.32 -9.34
N ARG A 108 4.63 -2.85 -8.95
CA ARG A 108 4.77 -4.16 -8.28
C ARG A 108 4.22 -4.19 -6.85
N LEU A 109 4.13 -3.04 -6.19
CA LEU A 109 3.54 -2.90 -4.85
C LEU A 109 2.01 -2.75 -4.91
N GLN A 110 1.43 -2.59 -6.11
CA GLN A 110 -0.01 -2.60 -6.28
C GLN A 110 -0.48 -4.06 -6.35
N THR A 111 -0.92 -4.60 -5.21
CA THR A 111 -1.66 -5.86 -5.14
C THR A 111 -3.06 -5.66 -5.74
N THR A 112 -3.15 -5.60 -7.06
CA THR A 112 -4.41 -5.79 -7.77
C THR A 112 -4.93 -7.20 -7.45
N GLY A 113 -6.18 -7.30 -7.00
CA GLY A 113 -6.79 -8.54 -6.48
C GLY A 113 -6.88 -9.71 -7.47
N ASN A 114 -6.44 -9.54 -8.71
CA ASN A 114 -6.25 -10.60 -9.68
C ASN A 114 -4.75 -10.81 -9.92
N LEU A 115 -4.21 -11.83 -9.26
CA LEU A 115 -2.83 -12.27 -9.46
C LEU A 115 -2.72 -12.84 -10.89
N ALA A 116 -1.79 -12.32 -11.71
CA ALA A 116 -1.65 -12.69 -13.13
C ALA A 116 -1.57 -14.20 -13.38
N THR A 117 -1.05 -14.92 -12.39
CA THR A 117 -0.95 -16.39 -12.29
C THR A 117 -2.32 -17.08 -12.36
N ASP A 118 -3.35 -16.50 -11.76
CA ASP A 118 -4.71 -17.06 -11.71
C ASP A 118 -5.43 -17.01 -13.06
N GLU A 119 -5.16 -15.99 -13.88
CA GLU A 119 -5.70 -15.88 -15.23
C GLU A 119 -5.13 -16.99 -16.12
N GLN A 120 -3.80 -17.18 -16.07
CA GLN A 120 -3.10 -18.22 -16.83
C GLN A 120 -3.57 -19.63 -16.46
N PHE A 121 -3.84 -19.89 -15.18
CA PHE A 121 -4.42 -21.16 -14.74
C PHE A 121 -5.82 -21.41 -15.32
N ASN A 122 -6.69 -20.40 -15.30
CA ASN A 122 -8.04 -20.53 -15.86
C ASN A 122 -7.98 -20.82 -17.36
N THR A 123 -7.09 -20.14 -18.11
CA THR A 123 -6.86 -20.42 -19.52
C THR A 123 -6.42 -21.87 -19.74
N LEU A 124 -5.45 -22.35 -18.94
CA LEU A 124 -4.97 -23.73 -19.03
C LEU A 124 -6.07 -24.75 -18.73
N LYS A 125 -6.92 -24.47 -17.74
CA LYS A 125 -8.09 -25.29 -17.37
C LYS A 125 -9.10 -25.37 -18.52
N THR A 126 -9.36 -24.25 -19.20
CA THR A 126 -10.25 -24.23 -20.38
C THR A 126 -9.69 -25.05 -21.53
N TYR A 127 -8.38 -24.98 -21.81
CA TYR A 127 -7.74 -25.87 -22.80
C TYR A 127 -7.87 -27.34 -22.40
N CYS A 128 -7.81 -27.63 -21.11
CA CYS A 128 -7.99 -28.97 -20.58
C CYS A 128 -9.44 -29.51 -20.77
N GLU A 129 -10.46 -28.65 -20.67
CA GLU A 129 -11.84 -29.04 -20.93
C GLU A 129 -12.09 -29.36 -22.42
N THR A 130 -11.27 -28.80 -23.32
CA THR A 130 -11.32 -29.08 -24.76
C THR A 130 -10.48 -30.30 -25.19
N GLU A 131 -9.36 -30.60 -24.54
CA GLU A 131 -8.50 -31.76 -24.84
C GLU A 131 -8.38 -32.74 -23.65
N THR A 132 -9.19 -33.80 -23.68
CA THR A 132 -9.48 -34.63 -22.48
C THR A 132 -8.39 -35.65 -22.08
N LEU A 133 -7.35 -35.85 -22.90
CA LEU A 133 -6.36 -36.92 -22.72
C LEU A 133 -5.32 -36.61 -21.63
N VAL A 134 -4.94 -35.34 -21.46
CA VAL A 134 -3.93 -34.92 -20.48
C VAL A 134 -4.56 -34.71 -19.09
N CYS A 135 -5.78 -34.17 -19.06
CA CYS A 135 -6.50 -33.78 -17.83
C CYS A 135 -6.99 -34.97 -17.00
N ASN A 136 -7.09 -36.14 -17.63
CA ASN A 136 -7.49 -37.38 -16.95
C ASN A 136 -6.28 -38.10 -16.31
N ARG A 137 -5.05 -37.63 -16.55
CA ARG A 137 -3.85 -38.17 -15.92
C ARG A 137 -3.83 -37.80 -14.43
N ARG A 138 -3.43 -38.76 -13.60
CA ARG A 138 -3.36 -38.61 -12.14
C ARG A 138 -2.47 -37.44 -11.74
N ASP A 139 -1.35 -37.27 -12.44
CA ASP A 139 -0.35 -36.24 -12.16
C ASP A 139 -0.88 -34.84 -12.43
N PHE A 140 -1.62 -34.64 -13.53
CA PHE A 140 -2.26 -33.37 -13.86
C PHE A 140 -3.33 -32.98 -12.83
N ARG A 141 -4.14 -33.95 -12.39
CA ARG A 141 -5.14 -33.72 -11.33
C ARG A 141 -4.50 -33.35 -10.00
N GLN A 142 -3.37 -33.99 -9.65
CA GLN A 142 -2.63 -33.66 -8.45
C GLN A 142 -2.10 -32.23 -8.50
N LEU A 143 -1.45 -31.85 -9.60
CA LEU A 143 -0.95 -30.48 -9.81
C LEU A 143 -2.07 -29.44 -9.82
N THR A 144 -3.24 -29.79 -10.34
CA THR A 144 -4.45 -28.93 -10.29
C THR A 144 -4.90 -28.71 -8.85
N HIS A 145 -4.99 -29.78 -8.06
CA HIS A 145 -5.37 -29.69 -6.64
C HIS A 145 -4.35 -28.89 -5.84
N ASP A 146 -3.05 -29.13 -6.05
CA ASP A 146 -1.98 -28.42 -5.38
C ASP A 146 -2.01 -26.92 -5.74
N TYR A 147 -2.28 -26.57 -7.01
CA TYR A 147 -2.46 -25.18 -7.44
C TYR A 147 -3.66 -24.51 -6.77
N GLU A 148 -4.82 -25.20 -6.71
CA GLU A 148 -6.03 -24.66 -6.08
C GLU A 148 -5.82 -24.43 -4.57
N ALA A 149 -5.09 -25.33 -3.89
CA ALA A 149 -4.72 -25.17 -2.48
C ALA A 149 -3.82 -23.93 -2.26
N LEU A 150 -2.77 -23.77 -3.06
CA LEU A 150 -1.90 -22.59 -2.99
C LEU A 150 -2.64 -21.29 -3.30
N ARG A 151 -3.57 -21.33 -4.27
CA ARG A 151 -4.40 -20.18 -4.62
C ARG A 151 -5.34 -19.77 -3.49
N PHE A 152 -5.88 -20.73 -2.74
CA PHE A 152 -6.70 -20.44 -1.55
C PHE A 152 -5.87 -19.76 -0.46
N ALA A 153 -4.71 -20.35 -0.12
CA ALA A 153 -3.80 -19.80 0.88
C ALA A 153 -3.31 -18.39 0.51
N ALA A 154 -2.95 -18.14 -0.75
CA ALA A 154 -2.52 -16.83 -1.23
C ALA A 154 -3.63 -15.77 -1.08
N ARG A 155 -4.90 -16.12 -1.34
CA ARG A 155 -6.04 -15.21 -1.16
C ARG A 155 -6.30 -14.89 0.30
N GLU A 156 -6.21 -15.88 1.19
CA GLU A 156 -6.36 -15.67 2.63
C GLU A 156 -5.27 -14.72 3.17
N LEU A 157 -4.02 -14.93 2.74
CA LEU A 157 -2.87 -14.10 3.12
C LEU A 157 -3.00 -12.67 2.56
N GLN A 158 -3.45 -12.52 1.31
CA GLN A 158 -3.73 -11.22 0.71
C GLN A 158 -4.84 -10.45 1.42
N GLN A 159 -5.89 -11.15 1.89
CA GLN A 159 -6.97 -10.54 2.65
C GLN A 159 -6.50 -10.10 4.05
N ALA A 160 -5.63 -10.87 4.70
CA ALA A 160 -4.98 -10.47 5.95
C ALA A 160 -4.08 -9.23 5.75
N ILE A 161 -3.32 -9.19 4.67
CA ILE A 161 -2.47 -8.02 4.31
C ILE A 161 -3.30 -6.77 4.02
N GLY A 162 -4.47 -6.89 3.40
CA GLY A 162 -5.35 -5.75 3.12
C GLY A 162 -6.00 -5.15 4.37
N ASN A 163 -6.20 -5.97 5.42
CA ASN A 163 -6.85 -5.56 6.66
C ASN A 163 -5.86 -5.01 7.70
N TYR A 164 -4.60 -5.43 7.67
CA TYR A 164 -3.56 -4.98 8.58
C TYR A 164 -2.48 -4.24 7.79
N ASN A 165 -2.18 -3.00 8.19
CA ASN A 165 -1.25 -2.13 7.47
C ASN A 165 0.17 -2.73 7.42
N THR A 166 0.41 -3.53 6.38
CA THR A 166 1.66 -4.03 5.77
C THR A 166 2.78 -4.48 6.71
N GLU A 167 2.62 -5.68 7.27
CA GLU A 167 3.75 -6.42 7.85
C GLU A 167 4.62 -7.02 6.72
N PRO A 168 5.93 -6.69 6.66
CA PRO A 168 6.81 -7.07 5.54
C PRO A 168 7.01 -8.58 5.40
N ASP A 169 6.78 -9.35 6.47
CA ASP A 169 6.91 -10.81 6.45
C ASP A 169 5.73 -11.49 5.76
N LEU A 170 4.51 -10.95 5.84
CA LEU A 170 3.36 -11.46 5.09
C LEU A 170 3.55 -11.27 3.58
N MET A 171 4.13 -10.15 3.17
CA MET A 171 4.47 -9.90 1.76
C MET A 171 5.53 -10.88 1.23
N ARG A 172 6.53 -11.24 2.05
CA ARG A 172 7.49 -12.29 1.68
C ARG A 172 6.83 -13.65 1.51
N GLN A 173 5.93 -14.02 2.42
CA GLN A 173 5.20 -15.29 2.34
C GLN A 173 4.31 -15.34 1.08
N LEU A 174 3.61 -14.25 0.77
CA LEU A 174 2.83 -14.14 -0.47
C LEU A 174 3.70 -14.28 -1.72
N SER A 175 4.87 -13.65 -1.74
CA SER A 175 5.85 -13.77 -2.83
C SER A 175 6.30 -15.22 -3.05
N VAL A 176 6.53 -15.98 -1.97
CA VAL A 176 6.92 -17.40 -2.07
C VAL A 176 5.78 -18.23 -2.65
N LEU A 177 4.54 -18.01 -2.18
CA LEU A 177 3.36 -18.69 -2.70
C LEU A 177 3.13 -18.43 -4.20
N GLU A 178 3.31 -17.18 -4.65
CA GLU A 178 3.19 -16.85 -6.07
C GLU A 178 4.26 -17.52 -6.92
N GLN A 179 5.48 -17.67 -6.41
CA GLN A 179 6.54 -18.39 -7.11
C GLN A 179 6.21 -19.90 -7.22
N GLU A 180 5.70 -20.52 -6.16
CA GLU A 180 5.28 -21.92 -6.18
C GLU A 180 4.11 -22.16 -7.15
N LYS A 181 3.14 -21.24 -7.21
CA LYS A 181 2.05 -21.27 -8.20
C LYS A 181 2.59 -21.22 -9.63
N ALA A 182 3.57 -20.36 -9.90
CA ALA A 182 4.20 -20.26 -11.22
C ALA A 182 4.96 -21.55 -11.61
N ASP A 183 5.64 -22.19 -10.65
CA ASP A 183 6.33 -23.47 -10.87
C ASP A 183 5.36 -24.60 -11.19
N ILE A 184 4.21 -24.67 -10.49
CA ILE A 184 3.16 -25.65 -10.78
C ILE A 184 2.54 -25.39 -12.16
N LEU A 185 2.27 -24.14 -12.52
CA LEU A 185 1.80 -23.79 -13.87
C LEU A 185 2.76 -24.23 -14.96
N ASN A 186 4.06 -24.01 -14.78
CA ASN A 186 5.08 -24.44 -15.73
C ASN A 186 5.11 -25.98 -15.88
N LYS A 187 4.95 -26.72 -14.78
CA LYS A 187 4.82 -28.18 -14.82
C LYS A 187 3.55 -28.62 -15.56
N MET A 188 2.42 -27.95 -15.34
CA MET A 188 1.18 -28.23 -16.07
C MET A 188 1.30 -27.94 -17.56
N ALA A 189 1.90 -26.80 -17.93
CA ALA A 189 2.12 -26.42 -19.32
C ALA A 189 3.05 -27.38 -20.07
N LYS A 190 4.01 -28.03 -19.40
CA LYS A 190 4.89 -29.05 -20.01
C LYS A 190 4.21 -30.40 -20.27
N MET A 191 3.04 -30.64 -19.69
CA MET A 191 2.30 -31.90 -19.87
C MET A 191 1.27 -31.86 -21.00
N ILE A 192 0.99 -30.66 -21.49
CA ILE A 192 0.10 -30.35 -22.61
C ILE A 192 0.98 -30.19 -23.86
#